data_AF-A0A1H4L6N7-F1
#
_entry.id   AF-A0A1H4L6N7-F1
#
_cell.length_a   1.000
_cell.length_b   1.000
_cell.length_c   1.000
_cell.angle_alpha   90.00
_cell.angle_beta   90.00
_cell.angle_gamma   90.00
#
_symmetry.space_group_name_H-M   'P 1'
#
loop_
_entity.id
_entity.type
_entity.pdbx_description
1 polymer ?
#
loop_
_entity_poly.entity_id
_entity_poly.type
_entity_poly.pdbx_seq_one_letter_code
_entity_poly.pdbx_strand_id
1 'polypeptide(L)'
;MHGVSLTAQVIDAVHRDPAAGALPYLLPYVNVPWVEGGVTNPMDEALLAGATFPSGRPLPPSLRAWPAYDISLLERYKWFTSDGDFAPRPLDQLVGDEMGDFWGAEFARLSGRFSECFLLPGGSDSRRILAVTDPDEEGEYPVLALDLDDLPYLGLMYPGFDIYLADTAGLLGLGERETYTDLIHHGTYGPGCAGTPPSVSRGSPACSTPSSSHPCTSSSAPNRVRTAPGTGPRPADPDGGCGRSGLPRPGAGWRWPVDSFCAFAQYQPVRHHKILR
;
A
#
# COMPACT_ATOMS: atom_id res chain seq x y z
N MET A 1 -17.72 20.18 4.11
CA MET A 1 -18.82 19.23 4.36
C MET A 1 -18.16 17.87 4.45
N HIS A 2 -18.47 17.09 5.47
CA HIS A 2 -17.79 15.84 5.79
C HIS A 2 -18.80 14.82 6.35
N GLY A 3 -18.32 13.60 6.55
CA GLY A 3 -19.02 12.52 7.26
C GLY A 3 -20.34 12.13 6.60
N VAL A 4 -21.30 11.76 7.45
CA VAL A 4 -22.58 11.15 7.05
C VAL A 4 -23.36 12.00 6.02
N SER A 5 -23.39 13.32 6.19
CA SER A 5 -24.13 14.20 5.27
C SER A 5 -23.52 14.20 3.87
N LEU A 6 -22.20 14.05 3.76
CA LEU A 6 -21.52 13.95 2.48
C LEU A 6 -21.76 12.59 1.84
N THR A 7 -21.67 11.50 2.62
CA THR A 7 -21.97 10.15 2.12
C THR A 7 -23.41 10.03 1.62
N ALA A 8 -24.38 10.63 2.31
CA ALA A 8 -25.77 10.66 1.86
C ALA A 8 -25.92 11.31 0.46
N GLN A 9 -25.20 12.40 0.19
CA GLN A 9 -25.21 13.04 -1.13
C GLN A 9 -24.56 12.17 -2.21
N VAL A 10 -23.52 11.41 -1.86
CA VAL A 10 -22.95 10.41 -2.77
C VAL A 10 -23.99 9.36 -3.12
N ILE A 11 -24.67 8.80 -2.12
CA ILE A 11 -25.73 7.81 -2.32
C ILE A 11 -26.84 8.40 -3.20
N ASP A 12 -27.30 9.62 -2.94
CA ASP A 12 -28.32 10.30 -3.76
C ASP A 12 -27.85 10.55 -5.21
N ALA A 13 -26.56 10.81 -5.42
CA ALA A 13 -26.00 10.97 -6.76
C ALA A 13 -25.96 9.64 -7.51
N VAL A 14 -25.47 8.59 -6.86
CA VAL A 14 -25.37 7.23 -7.43
C VAL A 14 -26.76 6.63 -7.65
N HIS A 15 -27.71 6.88 -6.77
CA HIS A 15 -29.09 6.42 -6.95
C HIS A 15 -29.75 6.98 -8.20
N ARG A 16 -29.42 8.23 -8.58
CA ARG A 16 -29.94 8.87 -9.80
C ARG A 16 -29.31 8.31 -11.08
N ASP A 17 -28.08 7.83 -11.01
CA ASP A 17 -27.38 7.23 -12.15
C ASP A 17 -26.45 6.08 -11.68
N PRO A 18 -27.01 4.89 -11.41
CA PRO A 18 -26.24 3.78 -10.83
C PRO A 18 -25.19 3.19 -11.80
N ALA A 19 -25.34 3.48 -13.10
CA ALA A 19 -24.42 3.06 -14.15
C ALA A 19 -23.27 4.04 -14.37
N ALA A 20 -23.31 5.22 -13.73
CA ALA A 20 -22.20 6.16 -13.76
C ALA A 20 -20.91 5.48 -13.28
N GLY A 21 -19.80 5.85 -13.92
CA GLY A 21 -18.50 5.39 -13.50
C GLY A 21 -18.15 5.97 -12.12
N ALA A 22 -17.58 5.15 -11.25
CA ALA A 22 -16.97 5.59 -10.01
C ALA A 22 -15.71 6.43 -10.27
N LEU A 23 -15.04 6.27 -11.41
CA LEU A 23 -13.75 6.94 -11.64
C LEU A 23 -13.67 7.65 -12.99
N PRO A 24 -14.69 8.45 -13.36
CA PRO A 24 -14.81 8.93 -14.73
C PRO A 24 -13.67 9.88 -15.11
N TYR A 25 -13.07 10.57 -14.13
CA TYR A 25 -11.95 11.50 -14.32
C TYR A 25 -10.59 10.80 -14.25
N LEU A 26 -10.47 9.74 -13.44
CA LEU A 26 -9.21 9.03 -13.22
C LEU A 26 -8.96 7.96 -14.28
N LEU A 27 -10.02 7.33 -14.77
CA LEU A 27 -9.97 6.27 -15.79
C LEU A 27 -11.08 6.51 -16.84
N PRO A 28 -10.99 7.58 -17.67
CA PRO A 28 -12.04 7.92 -18.63
C PRO A 28 -12.30 6.84 -19.70
N TYR A 29 -11.39 5.85 -19.78
CA TYR A 29 -11.48 4.73 -20.72
C TYR A 29 -12.00 3.44 -20.09
N VAL A 30 -12.21 3.41 -18.77
CA VAL A 30 -12.72 2.24 -18.03
C VAL A 30 -13.96 2.66 -17.25
N ASN A 31 -15.12 2.13 -17.64
CA ASN A 31 -16.32 2.30 -16.86
C ASN A 31 -16.31 1.31 -15.69
N VAL A 32 -15.98 1.79 -14.49
CA VAL A 32 -16.18 1.04 -13.24
C VAL A 32 -17.54 1.47 -12.69
N PRO A 33 -18.64 0.73 -12.92
CA PRO A 33 -19.94 1.16 -12.43
C PRO A 33 -19.92 1.27 -10.91
N TRP A 34 -20.72 2.17 -10.34
CA TRP A 34 -20.95 2.16 -8.90
C TRP A 34 -21.70 0.90 -8.48
N VAL A 35 -22.85 0.65 -9.12
CA VAL A 35 -23.75 -0.47 -8.80
C VAL A 35 -23.72 -1.49 -9.93
N GLU A 36 -23.43 -2.75 -9.59
CA GLU A 36 -23.39 -3.84 -10.58
C GLU A 36 -24.75 -4.02 -11.26
N GLY A 37 -24.78 -4.00 -12.59
CA GLY A 37 -26.01 -4.16 -13.37
C GLY A 37 -27.09 -3.10 -13.12
N GLY A 38 -26.76 -2.00 -12.41
CA GLY A 38 -27.72 -0.96 -12.04
C GLY A 38 -28.76 -1.36 -10.99
N VAL A 39 -28.59 -2.51 -10.32
CA VAL A 39 -29.50 -3.00 -9.27
C VAL A 39 -28.76 -3.01 -7.94
N THR A 40 -29.28 -2.28 -6.96
CA THR A 40 -28.66 -2.19 -5.63
C THR A 40 -28.67 -3.54 -4.92
N ASN A 41 -27.54 -3.88 -4.32
CA ASN A 41 -27.36 -5.05 -3.47
C ASN A 41 -26.99 -4.57 -2.04
N PRO A 42 -27.96 -4.18 -1.20
CA PRO A 42 -27.68 -3.75 0.16
C PRO A 42 -27.28 -4.93 1.05
N MET A 43 -26.39 -4.69 2.02
CA MET A 43 -26.10 -5.62 3.10
C MET A 43 -27.32 -5.79 4.01
N ASP A 44 -27.52 -7.01 4.53
CA ASP A 44 -28.55 -7.27 5.52
C ASP A 44 -28.41 -6.35 6.75
N GLU A 45 -29.53 -5.78 7.22
CA GLU A 45 -29.54 -4.80 8.29
C GLU A 45 -29.02 -5.36 9.62
N ALA A 46 -29.36 -6.61 9.95
CA ALA A 46 -28.93 -7.23 11.18
C ALA A 46 -27.43 -7.54 11.16
N LEU A 47 -26.90 -7.97 10.01
CA LEU A 47 -25.45 -8.13 9.80
C LEU A 47 -24.73 -6.78 9.94
N LEU A 48 -25.21 -5.74 9.26
CA LEU A 48 -24.59 -4.42 9.27
C LEU A 48 -24.62 -3.75 10.66
N ALA A 49 -25.69 -3.95 11.43
CA ALA A 49 -25.81 -3.42 12.79
C ALA A 49 -24.70 -3.96 13.72
N GLY A 50 -24.37 -5.25 13.59
CA GLY A 50 -23.33 -5.92 14.37
C GLY A 50 -21.92 -5.82 13.77
N ALA A 51 -21.78 -5.26 12.57
CA ALA A 51 -20.54 -5.32 11.82
C ALA A 51 -19.41 -4.47 12.44
N THR A 52 -18.23 -5.07 12.53
CA THR A 52 -16.96 -4.47 12.93
C THR A 52 -15.84 -5.01 12.06
N PHE A 53 -14.71 -4.31 12.00
CA PHE A 53 -13.50 -4.89 11.41
C PHE A 53 -12.96 -6.03 12.27
N PRO A 54 -12.15 -6.95 11.71
CA PRO A 54 -11.52 -8.04 12.47
C PRO A 54 -10.71 -7.60 13.70
N SER A 55 -10.13 -6.39 13.71
CA SER A 55 -9.51 -5.85 14.94
C SER A 55 -10.49 -5.47 16.06
N GLY A 56 -11.80 -5.53 15.81
CA GLY A 56 -12.84 -5.02 16.70
C GLY A 56 -13.04 -3.51 16.58
N ARG A 57 -12.31 -2.83 15.69
CA ARG A 57 -12.54 -1.41 15.38
C ARG A 57 -13.92 -1.22 14.73
N PRO A 58 -14.63 -0.13 15.06
CA PRO A 58 -15.94 0.14 14.48
C PRO A 58 -15.81 0.48 12.98
N LEU A 59 -16.86 0.21 12.21
CA LEU A 59 -17.00 0.75 10.86
C LEU A 59 -17.12 2.28 10.91
N PRO A 60 -16.47 3.01 9.99
CA PRO A 60 -16.67 4.44 9.87
C PRO A 60 -18.11 4.75 9.44
N PRO A 61 -18.65 5.94 9.74
CA PRO A 61 -20.03 6.27 9.40
C PRO A 61 -20.36 6.09 7.91
N SER A 62 -19.44 6.44 7.03
CA SER A 62 -19.57 6.23 5.58
C SER A 62 -19.70 4.74 5.19
N LEU A 63 -18.97 3.83 5.83
CA LEU A 63 -19.11 2.37 5.63
C LEU A 63 -20.26 1.75 6.43
N ARG A 64 -20.98 2.51 7.24
CA ARG A 64 -22.32 2.10 7.67
C ARG A 64 -23.36 2.50 6.65
N ALA A 65 -23.27 3.71 6.11
CA ALA A 65 -24.23 4.22 5.14
C ALA A 65 -24.13 3.51 3.78
N TRP A 66 -22.90 3.30 3.27
CA TRP A 66 -22.71 2.78 1.92
C TRP A 66 -23.15 1.31 1.76
N PRO A 67 -22.73 0.35 2.60
CA PRO A 67 -23.23 -1.02 2.53
C PRO A 67 -24.74 -1.17 2.76
N ALA A 68 -25.36 -0.26 3.52
CA ALA A 68 -26.82 -0.23 3.64
C ALA A 68 -27.52 0.12 2.30
N TYR A 69 -26.80 0.73 1.37
CA TYR A 69 -27.27 1.04 0.03
C TYR A 69 -26.82 -0.02 -0.99
N ASP A 70 -25.51 -0.29 -1.10
CA ASP A 70 -24.95 -1.22 -2.06
C ASP A 70 -23.57 -1.76 -1.63
N ILE A 71 -23.35 -3.07 -1.76
CA ILE A 71 -22.05 -3.72 -1.51
C ILE A 71 -21.36 -4.19 -2.79
N SER A 72 -22.01 -4.10 -3.95
CA SER A 72 -21.51 -4.72 -5.20
C SER A 72 -20.14 -4.17 -5.61
N LEU A 73 -19.91 -2.86 -5.39
CA LEU A 73 -18.58 -2.27 -5.57
C LEU A 73 -17.53 -2.93 -4.68
N LEU A 74 -17.81 -3.08 -3.39
CA LEU A 74 -16.88 -3.63 -2.42
C LEU A 74 -16.61 -5.12 -2.69
N GLU A 75 -17.63 -5.87 -3.08
CA GLU A 75 -17.52 -7.27 -3.52
C GLU A 75 -16.55 -7.44 -4.69
N ARG A 76 -16.64 -6.58 -5.73
CA ARG A 76 -15.72 -6.62 -6.87
C ARG A 76 -14.25 -6.44 -6.48
N TYR A 77 -14.00 -5.73 -5.38
CA TYR A 77 -12.66 -5.52 -4.83
C TYR A 77 -12.33 -6.45 -3.65
N LYS A 78 -13.06 -7.57 -3.53
CA LYS A 78 -12.81 -8.67 -2.57
C LYS A 78 -12.84 -8.23 -1.11
N TRP A 79 -13.77 -7.35 -0.75
CA TRP A 79 -13.91 -6.87 0.63
C TRP A 79 -14.47 -7.92 1.59
N PHE A 80 -15.09 -8.97 1.08
CA PHE A 80 -15.80 -9.96 1.89
C PHE A 80 -15.24 -11.36 1.69
N THR A 81 -15.29 -12.15 2.76
CA THR A 81 -15.09 -13.60 2.71
C THR A 81 -16.31 -14.26 2.06
N SER A 82 -16.24 -15.58 1.80
CA SER A 82 -17.40 -16.35 1.35
C SER A 82 -18.55 -16.36 2.35
N ASP A 83 -18.28 -16.09 3.63
CA ASP A 83 -19.25 -16.10 4.71
C ASP A 83 -19.88 -14.70 4.93
N GLY A 84 -19.43 -13.69 4.17
CA GLY A 84 -19.94 -12.31 4.24
C GLY A 84 -19.20 -11.40 5.23
N ASP A 85 -18.19 -11.91 5.93
CA ASP A 85 -17.36 -11.12 6.85
C ASP A 85 -16.36 -10.23 6.10
N PHE A 86 -15.93 -9.12 6.70
CA PHE A 86 -14.85 -8.30 6.14
C PHE A 86 -13.53 -9.08 6.04
N ALA A 87 -12.88 -8.99 4.87
CA ALA A 87 -11.65 -9.68 4.52
C ALA A 87 -10.48 -8.70 4.28
N PRO A 88 -10.03 -7.94 5.31
CA PRO A 88 -8.86 -7.10 5.16
C PRO A 88 -7.61 -7.92 4.87
N ARG A 89 -6.65 -7.30 4.18
CA ARG A 89 -5.30 -7.85 3.98
C ARG A 89 -4.27 -6.97 4.68
N PRO A 90 -3.20 -7.54 5.27
CA PRO A 90 -2.01 -6.78 5.58
C PRO A 90 -1.45 -6.10 4.32
N LEU A 91 -0.81 -4.94 4.48
CA LEU A 91 -0.38 -4.12 3.34
C LEU A 91 0.54 -4.87 2.36
N ASP A 92 1.54 -5.59 2.85
CA ASP A 92 2.45 -6.40 2.02
C ASP A 92 1.72 -7.48 1.21
N GLN A 93 0.77 -8.17 1.83
CA GLN A 93 -0.06 -9.15 1.14
C GLN A 93 -0.91 -8.47 0.06
N LEU A 94 -1.54 -7.33 0.37
CA LEU A 94 -2.33 -6.58 -0.61
C LEU A 94 -1.45 -6.13 -1.79
N VAL A 95 -0.28 -5.57 -1.52
CA VAL A 95 0.67 -5.16 -2.58
C VAL A 95 1.14 -6.37 -3.39
N GLY A 96 1.45 -7.49 -2.73
CA GLY A 96 1.84 -8.73 -3.39
C GLY A 96 0.77 -9.26 -4.34
N ASP A 97 -0.48 -9.30 -3.88
CA ASP A 97 -1.63 -9.74 -4.68
C ASP A 97 -1.90 -8.85 -5.89
N GLU A 98 -1.76 -7.53 -5.75
CA GLU A 98 -2.13 -6.55 -6.78
C GLU A 98 -1.00 -6.18 -7.74
N MET A 99 0.25 -6.29 -7.30
CA MET A 99 1.44 -5.81 -8.02
C MET A 99 2.55 -6.86 -8.14
N GLY A 100 2.45 -7.97 -7.42
CA GLY A 100 3.40 -9.08 -7.43
C GLY A 100 4.27 -9.17 -6.17
N ASP A 101 4.63 -10.39 -5.80
CA ASP A 101 5.34 -10.73 -4.54
C ASP A 101 6.61 -9.91 -4.29
N PHE A 102 7.34 -9.55 -5.35
CA PHE A 102 8.54 -8.70 -5.24
C PHE A 102 8.21 -7.37 -4.56
N TRP A 103 7.13 -6.72 -4.97
CA TRP A 103 6.71 -5.46 -4.36
C TRP A 103 6.15 -5.66 -2.97
N GLY A 104 5.40 -6.75 -2.72
CA GLY A 104 4.91 -7.08 -1.38
C GLY A 104 6.03 -7.08 -0.33
N ALA A 105 7.18 -7.68 -0.65
CA ALA A 105 8.34 -7.73 0.25
C ALA A 105 8.87 -6.35 0.66
N GLU A 106 8.82 -5.35 -0.23
CA GLU A 106 9.27 -3.98 0.06
C GLU A 106 8.37 -3.27 1.09
N PHE A 107 7.11 -3.70 1.21
CA PHE A 107 6.12 -3.15 2.14
C PHE A 107 5.96 -3.94 3.44
N ALA A 108 6.61 -5.11 3.59
CA ALA A 108 6.47 -5.99 4.76
C ALA A 108 6.72 -5.29 6.12
N ARG A 109 7.68 -4.35 6.17
CA ARG A 109 7.97 -3.59 7.39
C ARG A 109 6.83 -2.67 7.85
N LEU A 110 5.90 -2.35 6.94
CA LEU A 110 4.77 -1.46 7.20
C LEU A 110 3.50 -2.23 7.58
N SER A 111 3.43 -3.55 7.31
CA SER A 111 2.25 -4.38 7.60
C SER A 111 1.89 -4.48 9.08
N GLY A 112 2.87 -4.30 9.98
CA GLY A 112 2.56 -4.20 11.41
C GLY A 112 1.74 -2.94 11.78
N ARG A 113 1.87 -1.86 11.00
CA ARG A 113 1.09 -0.62 11.16
C ARG A 113 -0.19 -0.63 10.31
N PHE A 114 -0.13 -1.28 9.16
CA PHE A 114 -1.21 -1.40 8.19
C PHE A 114 -1.61 -2.87 8.05
N SER A 115 -2.14 -3.44 9.15
CA SER A 115 -2.53 -4.85 9.23
C SER A 115 -3.89 -5.12 8.59
N GLU A 116 -4.71 -4.09 8.46
CA GLU A 116 -6.05 -4.18 7.89
C GLU A 116 -6.24 -3.14 6.78
N CYS A 117 -6.03 -3.57 5.55
CA CYS A 117 -6.15 -2.76 4.35
C CYS A 117 -7.21 -3.35 3.41
N PHE A 118 -8.01 -2.47 2.80
CA PHE A 118 -8.99 -2.82 1.78
C PHE A 118 -8.68 -2.10 0.48
N LEU A 119 -8.72 -2.85 -0.62
CA LEU A 119 -8.48 -2.29 -1.94
C LEU A 119 -9.70 -1.49 -2.39
N LEU A 120 -9.46 -0.27 -2.87
CA LEU A 120 -10.49 0.59 -3.41
C LEU A 120 -10.38 0.71 -4.93
N PRO A 121 -11.50 1.03 -5.62
CA PRO A 121 -11.46 1.40 -7.01
C PRO A 121 -10.41 2.50 -7.28
N GLY A 122 -9.58 2.24 -8.28
CA GLY A 122 -8.95 3.29 -9.08
C GLY A 122 -7.43 3.30 -9.13
N GLY A 123 -6.97 4.00 -10.17
CA GLY A 123 -5.60 3.99 -10.66
C GLY A 123 -5.40 2.97 -11.76
N SER A 124 -4.67 3.36 -12.81
CA SER A 124 -4.15 2.43 -13.82
C SER A 124 -2.98 1.66 -13.21
N ASP A 125 -1.93 2.41 -12.86
CA ASP A 125 -0.68 1.87 -12.32
C ASP A 125 -0.53 2.14 -10.80
N SER A 126 -1.43 2.95 -10.25
CA SER A 126 -1.60 3.14 -8.81
C SER A 126 -2.81 2.39 -8.26
N ARG A 127 -2.89 2.25 -6.93
CA ARG A 127 -4.07 1.73 -6.20
C ARG A 127 -4.49 2.70 -5.12
N ARG A 128 -5.74 2.58 -4.68
CA ARG A 128 -6.25 3.24 -3.48
C ARG A 128 -6.52 2.18 -2.43
N ILE A 129 -6.18 2.50 -1.19
CA ILE A 129 -6.28 1.55 -0.09
C ILE A 129 -6.95 2.27 1.08
N LEU A 130 -8.07 1.74 1.57
CA LEU A 130 -8.58 2.12 2.89
C LEU A 130 -7.73 1.41 3.94
N ALA A 131 -7.15 2.16 4.88
CA ALA A 131 -6.34 1.60 5.96
C ALA A 131 -7.06 1.77 7.30
N VAL A 132 -7.39 0.65 7.96
CA VAL A 132 -8.07 0.66 9.27
C VAL A 132 -7.05 0.99 10.37
N THR A 133 -6.70 2.27 10.48
CA THR A 133 -5.77 2.81 11.48
C THR A 133 -6.53 3.67 12.49
N ASP A 134 -5.96 4.81 12.91
CA ASP A 134 -6.70 5.78 13.70
C ASP A 134 -7.60 6.60 12.76
N PRO A 135 -8.89 6.77 13.11
CA PRO A 135 -9.81 7.56 12.31
C PRO A 135 -9.62 9.07 12.55
N ASP A 136 -10.20 9.88 11.68
CA ASP A 136 -10.31 11.32 11.85
C ASP A 136 -11.40 11.72 12.87
N GLU A 137 -11.67 13.03 12.98
CA GLU A 137 -12.68 13.58 13.91
C GLU A 137 -14.12 13.15 13.59
N GLU A 138 -14.40 12.74 12.35
CA GLU A 138 -15.69 12.21 11.91
C GLU A 138 -15.79 10.69 12.07
N GLY A 139 -14.73 10.03 12.54
CA GLY A 139 -14.65 8.58 12.66
C GLY A 139 -14.31 7.88 11.35
N GLU A 140 -13.80 8.61 10.35
CA GLU A 140 -13.47 8.10 9.03
C GLU A 140 -12.02 7.60 8.98
N TYR A 141 -11.78 6.49 8.28
CA TYR A 141 -10.43 5.93 8.12
C TYR A 141 -9.74 6.49 6.87
N PRO A 142 -8.41 6.69 6.91
CA PRO A 142 -7.68 7.29 5.80
C PRO A 142 -7.66 6.39 4.57
N VAL A 143 -7.65 7.05 3.40
CA VAL A 143 -7.40 6.41 2.11
C VAL A 143 -6.01 6.78 1.63
N LEU A 144 -5.19 5.76 1.37
CA LEU A 144 -3.82 5.88 0.91
C LEU A 144 -3.76 5.65 -0.61
N ALA A 145 -2.88 6.39 -1.28
CA ALA A 145 -2.43 6.09 -2.63
C ALA A 145 -1.18 5.21 -2.57
N LEU A 146 -1.19 4.12 -3.34
CA LEU A 146 -0.06 3.25 -3.60
C LEU A 146 0.36 3.44 -5.06
N ASP A 147 1.64 3.68 -5.32
CA ASP A 147 2.19 3.83 -6.68
C ASP A 147 3.60 3.24 -6.75
N LEU A 148 3.97 2.65 -7.88
CA LEU A 148 5.21 1.92 -8.11
C LEU A 148 5.94 2.33 -9.41
N ASP A 149 5.41 3.27 -10.20
CA ASP A 149 5.94 3.58 -11.55
C ASP A 149 7.39 4.11 -11.53
N ASP A 150 7.77 4.84 -10.47
CA ASP A 150 9.13 5.38 -10.30
C ASP A 150 9.83 4.78 -9.08
N LEU A 151 9.23 4.98 -7.92
CA LEU A 151 9.70 4.51 -6.61
C LEU A 151 8.49 4.06 -5.81
N PRO A 152 8.64 3.04 -4.94
CA PRO A 152 7.58 2.64 -4.04
C PRO A 152 7.05 3.83 -3.24
N TYR A 153 5.79 4.16 -3.47
CA TYR A 153 5.10 5.27 -2.86
C TYR A 153 3.88 4.78 -2.10
N LEU A 154 3.74 5.22 -0.86
CA LEU A 154 2.53 5.08 -0.06
C LEU A 154 2.30 6.41 0.65
N GLY A 155 1.22 7.10 0.28
CA GLY A 155 0.93 8.43 0.79
C GLY A 155 -0.54 8.61 1.10
N LEU A 156 -0.84 9.48 2.07
CA LEU A 156 -2.20 9.85 2.40
C LEU A 156 -2.84 10.62 1.24
N MET A 157 -3.92 10.08 0.68
CA MET A 157 -4.65 10.69 -0.44
C MET A 157 -5.93 11.39 0.02
N TYR A 158 -6.67 10.78 0.94
CA TYR A 158 -7.86 11.35 1.56
C TYR A 158 -7.85 11.12 3.07
N PRO A 159 -8.32 12.08 3.88
CA PRO A 159 -8.37 11.94 5.33
C PRO A 159 -9.39 10.88 5.78
N GLY A 160 -10.45 10.68 4.99
CA GLY A 160 -11.57 9.79 5.28
C GLY A 160 -12.14 9.13 4.03
N PHE A 161 -12.91 8.04 4.23
CA PHE A 161 -13.56 7.30 3.15
C PHE A 161 -14.73 8.08 2.53
N ASP A 162 -15.42 8.89 3.31
CA ASP A 162 -16.44 9.83 2.87
C ASP A 162 -15.92 10.81 1.79
N ILE A 163 -14.71 11.35 1.97
CA ILE A 163 -14.08 12.28 1.02
C ILE A 163 -13.66 11.54 -0.24
N TYR A 164 -13.12 10.32 -0.11
CA TYR A 164 -12.83 9.47 -1.25
C TYR A 164 -14.09 9.21 -2.07
N LEU A 165 -15.19 8.80 -1.44
CA LEU A 165 -16.47 8.55 -2.12
C LEU A 165 -16.98 9.80 -2.84
N ALA A 166 -16.92 10.95 -2.20
CA ALA A 166 -17.42 12.20 -2.77
C ALA A 166 -16.57 12.72 -3.94
N ASP A 167 -15.25 12.61 -3.86
CA ASP A 167 -14.36 12.98 -4.97
C ASP A 167 -14.60 12.05 -6.18
N THR A 168 -14.68 10.76 -5.91
CA THR A 168 -14.95 9.69 -6.87
C THR A 168 -16.32 9.90 -7.55
N ALA A 169 -17.33 10.37 -6.80
CA ALA A 169 -18.64 10.74 -7.32
C ALA A 169 -18.71 12.12 -8.01
N GLY A 170 -17.59 12.85 -8.09
CA GLY A 170 -17.54 14.17 -8.74
C GLY A 170 -18.27 15.27 -7.97
N LEU A 171 -18.52 15.07 -6.68
CA LEU A 171 -19.22 16.04 -5.84
C LEU A 171 -18.28 17.08 -5.21
N LEU A 172 -16.98 16.80 -5.21
CA LEU A 172 -15.98 17.71 -4.67
C LEU A 172 -15.37 18.57 -5.79
N GLY A 173 -15.49 19.88 -5.66
CA GLY A 173 -14.82 20.84 -6.53
C GLY A 173 -13.34 21.03 -6.18
N LEU A 174 -12.55 19.94 -6.16
CA LEU A 174 -11.14 19.98 -5.72
C LEU A 174 -10.19 20.64 -6.72
N GLY A 175 -10.63 20.86 -7.96
CA GLY A 175 -9.80 21.37 -9.05
C GLY A 175 -8.83 20.32 -9.59
N GLU A 176 -7.87 20.76 -10.42
CA GLU A 176 -6.79 19.91 -10.89
C GLU A 176 -5.81 19.64 -9.74
N ARG A 177 -5.44 18.37 -9.54
CA ARG A 177 -4.41 17.94 -8.59
C ARG A 177 -3.16 17.52 -9.36
N GLU A 178 -2.00 17.96 -8.88
CA GLU A 178 -0.69 17.60 -9.37
C GLU A 178 -0.18 16.29 -8.74
N THR A 179 -0.50 16.03 -7.47
CA THR A 179 -0.03 14.86 -6.74
C THR A 179 -1.14 14.19 -5.92
N TYR A 180 -0.90 12.94 -5.50
CA TYR A 180 -1.83 12.21 -4.63
C TYR A 180 -2.05 12.90 -3.27
N THR A 181 -1.06 13.65 -2.78
CA THR A 181 -1.08 14.27 -1.44
C THR A 181 -1.58 15.71 -1.41
N ASP A 182 -1.97 16.29 -2.54
CA ASP A 182 -2.30 17.73 -2.62
C ASP A 182 -3.41 18.17 -1.66
N LEU A 183 -4.29 17.23 -1.27
CA LEU A 183 -5.39 17.52 -0.36
C LEU A 183 -4.92 18.01 1.01
N ILE A 184 -3.67 17.72 1.41
CA ILE A 184 -3.08 18.26 2.65
C ILE A 184 -3.02 19.79 2.68
N HIS A 185 -2.99 20.43 1.51
CA HIS A 185 -2.96 21.89 1.38
C HIS A 185 -4.36 22.51 1.17
N HIS A 186 -5.40 21.68 1.07
CA HIS A 186 -6.76 22.15 0.84
C HIS A 186 -7.33 22.80 2.11
N GLY A 187 -7.89 24.00 2.01
CA GLY A 187 -8.38 24.75 3.17
C GLY A 187 -9.45 24.02 4.01
N THR A 188 -10.30 23.24 3.35
CA THR A 188 -11.34 22.42 4.02
C THR A 188 -10.86 21.05 4.49
N TYR A 189 -10.17 20.27 3.65
CA TYR A 189 -9.85 18.86 3.91
C TYR A 189 -8.43 18.63 4.47
N GLY A 190 -7.54 19.60 4.29
CA GLY A 190 -6.16 19.54 4.77
C GLY A 190 -6.01 19.36 6.28
N PRO A 191 -6.83 19.99 7.14
CA PRO A 191 -6.78 19.75 8.59
C PRO A 191 -6.96 18.28 8.97
N GLY A 192 -7.90 17.56 8.32
CA GLY A 192 -8.09 16.13 8.54
C GLY A 192 -6.89 15.30 8.11
N CYS A 193 -6.15 15.73 7.08
CA CYS A 193 -4.91 15.06 6.66
C CYS A 193 -3.76 15.24 7.66
N ALA A 194 -3.73 16.37 8.38
CA ALA A 194 -2.66 16.69 9.32
C ALA A 194 -2.80 15.98 10.68
N GLY A 195 -4.02 15.59 11.06
CA GLY A 195 -4.28 14.78 12.26
C GLY A 195 -3.82 13.32 12.12
N THR A 196 -3.75 12.83 10.88
CA THR A 196 -3.26 11.48 10.57
C THR A 196 -1.73 11.46 10.64
N PRO A 197 -1.10 10.69 11.56
CA PRO A 197 0.34 10.73 11.76
C PRO A 197 1.07 10.40 10.46
N PRO A 198 2.00 11.26 9.98
CA PRO A 198 2.57 11.14 8.64
C PRO A 198 3.26 9.78 8.49
N SER A 199 2.80 8.99 7.52
CA SER A 199 3.51 7.81 7.05
C SER A 199 4.38 8.22 5.87
N VAL A 200 5.62 8.63 6.14
CA VAL A 200 6.66 8.67 5.10
C VAL A 200 7.87 7.94 5.64
N SER A 201 8.00 6.67 5.28
CA SER A 201 9.25 5.94 5.43
C SER A 201 9.96 5.95 4.07
N ARG A 202 10.94 6.84 3.87
CA ARG A 202 11.84 6.74 2.71
C ARG A 202 12.58 5.40 2.79
N GLY A 203 12.52 4.59 1.72
CA GLY A 203 13.52 3.57 1.47
C GLY A 203 14.84 4.28 1.14
N SER A 204 15.92 3.96 1.85
CA SER A 204 17.26 4.34 1.38
C SER A 204 17.68 3.35 0.29
N PRO A 205 18.27 3.80 -0.84
CA PRO A 205 18.92 2.88 -1.75
C PRO A 205 20.26 2.45 -1.12
N ALA A 206 20.27 1.30 -0.45
CA ALA A 206 21.51 0.66 -0.07
C ALA A 206 22.08 -0.11 -1.27
N CYS A 207 22.70 0.60 -2.20
CA CYS A 207 23.65 -0.03 -3.13
C CYS A 207 24.81 0.94 -3.40
N SER A 208 25.78 0.95 -2.49
CA SER A 208 27.14 1.40 -2.78
C SER A 208 28.02 0.17 -2.62
N THR A 209 28.36 -0.48 -3.72
CA THR A 209 29.47 -1.42 -3.75
C THR A 209 30.75 -0.65 -3.39
N PRO A 210 31.60 -1.16 -2.49
CA PRO A 210 32.92 -0.58 -2.31
C PRO A 210 33.77 -0.88 -3.54
N SER A 211 34.05 0.17 -4.31
CA SER A 211 35.15 0.18 -5.28
C SER A 211 36.45 -0.05 -4.52
N SER A 212 36.98 -1.27 -4.59
CA SER A 212 38.35 -1.57 -4.19
C SER A 212 39.24 -1.36 -5.41
N SER A 213 39.88 -0.20 -5.45
CA SER A 213 41.05 0.03 -6.29
C SER A 213 42.24 -0.75 -5.70
N HIS A 214 42.60 -1.86 -6.32
CA HIS A 214 43.94 -2.42 -6.19
C HIS A 214 44.76 -2.06 -7.42
N PRO A 215 45.94 -1.42 -7.26
CA PRO A 215 46.84 -1.17 -8.38
C PRO A 215 47.47 -2.48 -8.87
N CYS A 216 47.41 -2.69 -10.18
CA CYS A 216 48.21 -3.67 -10.90
C CYS A 216 49.70 -3.46 -10.61
N THR A 217 50.31 -4.40 -9.89
CA THR A 217 51.76 -4.63 -9.97
C THR A 217 52.00 -5.93 -10.72
N SER A 218 52.49 -5.79 -11.94
CA SER A 218 53.09 -6.84 -12.75
C SER A 218 54.36 -7.34 -12.08
N SER A 219 54.42 -8.64 -11.77
CA SER A 219 55.68 -9.35 -11.61
C SER A 219 55.50 -10.79 -12.08
N SER A 220 56.14 -11.08 -13.21
CA SER A 220 56.10 -12.35 -13.91
C SER A 220 57.49 -12.98 -13.82
N ALA A 221 57.62 -14.13 -13.15
CA ALA A 221 58.53 -15.25 -13.43
C ALA A 221 58.65 -16.21 -12.22
N PRO A 222 59.04 -17.47 -12.41
CA PRO A 222 58.46 -18.43 -13.31
C PRO A 222 58.04 -19.73 -12.58
N ASN A 223 57.16 -20.45 -13.27
CA ASN A 223 56.56 -21.72 -12.91
C ASN A 223 57.63 -22.83 -12.71
N ARG A 224 57.67 -23.46 -11.53
CA ARG A 224 58.45 -24.68 -11.28
C ARG A 224 57.50 -25.85 -11.09
N VAL A 225 57.26 -26.56 -12.18
CA VAL A 225 56.63 -27.88 -12.18
C VAL A 225 57.59 -28.88 -11.54
N ARG A 226 57.15 -29.56 -10.47
CA ARG A 226 57.74 -30.84 -10.07
C ARG A 226 56.64 -31.82 -9.68
N THR A 227 56.58 -32.87 -10.48
CA THR A 227 55.79 -34.08 -10.34
C THR A 227 56.18 -34.88 -9.09
N ALA A 228 55.19 -35.54 -8.47
CA ALA A 228 55.37 -36.62 -7.52
C ALA A 228 54.62 -37.86 -8.02
N PRO A 229 55.17 -39.08 -7.84
CA PRO A 229 54.32 -40.24 -7.69
C PRO A 229 54.77 -41.20 -6.56
N GLY A 230 53.80 -41.94 -6.03
CA GLY A 230 54.02 -43.19 -5.27
C GLY A 230 53.36 -43.18 -3.88
N THR A 231 52.12 -43.68 -3.73
CA THR A 231 51.72 -45.09 -3.47
C THR A 231 52.04 -45.63 -2.06
N GLY A 232 51.01 -45.99 -1.30
CA GLY A 232 51.12 -46.87 -0.12
C GLY A 232 49.89 -46.80 0.82
N PRO A 233 49.19 -47.92 1.12
CA PRO A 233 47.89 -47.90 1.82
C PRO A 233 47.92 -48.36 3.31
N ARG A 234 46.82 -48.03 4.02
CA ARG A 234 46.24 -48.62 5.26
C ARG A 234 46.93 -48.34 6.62
N PRO A 235 46.24 -48.56 7.78
CA PRO A 235 44.83 -48.92 8.04
C PRO A 235 44.10 -47.99 9.03
N ALA A 236 42.82 -48.33 9.27
CA ALA A 236 41.90 -47.75 10.23
C ALA A 236 42.29 -47.98 11.70
N ASP A 237 41.86 -47.07 12.57
CA ASP A 237 41.27 -47.42 13.86
C ASP A 237 40.28 -46.34 14.33
N PRO A 238 39.30 -46.70 15.18
CA PRO A 238 38.13 -45.91 15.53
C PRO A 238 38.31 -45.17 16.88
N ASP A 239 37.20 -44.53 17.30
CA ASP A 239 36.90 -43.99 18.62
C ASP A 239 37.24 -42.52 18.91
N GLY A 240 36.15 -41.80 19.25
CA GLY A 240 36.18 -40.84 20.36
C GLY A 240 35.96 -39.39 19.96
N GLY A 241 34.80 -38.82 20.30
CA GLY A 241 34.69 -37.38 20.48
C GLY A 241 33.29 -36.78 20.32
N CYS A 242 32.45 -36.91 21.33
CA CYS A 242 31.34 -35.99 21.53
C CYS A 242 31.85 -34.54 21.64
N GLY A 243 31.43 -33.67 20.72
CA GLY A 243 31.64 -32.23 20.78
C GLY A 243 30.33 -31.49 20.54
N ARG A 244 29.69 -31.05 21.62
CA ARG A 244 28.49 -30.21 21.61
C ARG A 244 28.80 -28.78 21.15
N SER A 245 27.78 -28.18 20.52
CA SER A 245 27.34 -26.79 20.64
C SER A 245 28.29 -25.66 20.27
N GLY A 246 27.97 -25.01 19.14
CA GLY A 246 28.38 -23.65 18.80
C GLY A 246 27.37 -23.02 17.84
N LEU A 247 26.21 -22.61 18.37
CA LEU A 247 25.31 -21.69 17.66
C LEU A 247 25.95 -20.30 17.62
N PRO A 248 25.99 -19.59 16.48
CA PRO A 248 26.38 -18.19 16.47
C PRO A 248 25.26 -17.33 17.06
N ARG A 249 25.65 -16.44 17.98
CA ARG A 249 24.80 -15.37 18.52
C ARG A 249 24.47 -14.35 17.43
N PRO A 250 23.22 -13.88 17.29
CA PRO A 250 22.95 -12.67 16.52
C PRO A 250 23.31 -11.46 17.39
N GLY A 251 24.32 -10.71 16.96
CA GLY A 251 24.74 -9.47 17.61
C GLY A 251 25.14 -8.45 16.57
N ALA A 252 24.24 -7.50 16.28
CA ALA A 252 24.52 -6.10 15.98
C ALA A 252 23.20 -5.45 15.51
N GLY A 253 22.40 -4.96 16.47
CA GLY A 253 21.31 -4.05 16.17
C GLY A 253 21.90 -2.71 15.74
N TRP A 254 21.73 -2.37 14.47
CA TRP A 254 22.07 -1.05 13.96
C TRP A 254 20.99 -0.06 14.43
N ARG A 255 21.35 0.84 15.34
CA ARG A 255 20.53 2.00 15.68
C ARG A 255 20.77 3.09 14.64
N TRP A 256 19.70 3.56 14.00
CA TRP A 256 19.73 4.75 13.15
C TRP A 256 19.35 5.98 13.97
N PRO A 257 20.04 7.13 13.78
CA PRO A 257 19.72 8.36 14.49
C PRO A 257 18.41 8.97 13.99
N VAL A 258 17.68 9.58 14.92
CA VAL A 258 16.28 10.03 14.78
C VAL A 258 16.14 11.41 14.13
N ASP A 259 17.25 12.06 13.75
CA ASP A 259 17.25 13.46 13.36
C ASP A 259 17.84 13.64 11.96
N SER A 260 16.99 13.62 10.93
CA SER A 260 17.25 14.27 9.63
C SER A 260 15.98 14.28 8.78
N PHE A 261 15.17 15.33 8.96
CA PHE A 261 14.08 15.72 8.07
C PHE A 261 14.58 16.83 7.13
N CYS A 262 14.61 16.56 5.83
CA CYS A 262 14.52 17.59 4.80
C CYS A 262 13.93 16.98 3.52
N ALA A 263 12.87 17.62 3.03
CA ALA A 263 12.25 17.34 1.75
C ALA A 263 13.22 17.60 0.59
N PHE A 264 13.29 16.64 -0.32
CA PHE A 264 13.57 16.89 -1.73
C PHE A 264 12.78 15.84 -2.52
N ALA A 265 11.78 16.32 -3.25
CA ALA A 265 11.31 15.73 -4.49
C ALA A 265 11.26 16.92 -5.46
N GLN A 266 12.34 17.10 -6.23
CA GLN A 266 12.21 17.83 -7.49
C GLN A 266 11.51 16.85 -8.43
N TYR A 267 10.18 16.92 -8.49
CA TYR A 267 9.43 16.21 -9.52
C TYR A 267 9.23 17.17 -10.70
N GLN A 268 9.60 16.70 -11.89
CA GLN A 268 9.33 17.37 -13.16
C GLN A 268 7.82 17.33 -13.41
N PRO A 269 7.19 18.40 -13.93
CA PRO A 269 5.76 18.39 -14.21
C PRO A 269 5.43 17.26 -15.20
N VAL A 270 4.47 16.41 -14.82
CA VAL A 270 3.87 15.42 -15.72
C VAL A 270 3.21 16.20 -16.85
N ARG A 271 3.84 16.22 -18.02
CA ARG A 271 3.21 16.76 -19.23
C ARG A 271 2.11 15.79 -19.63
N HIS A 272 0.85 16.15 -19.34
CA HIS A 272 -0.28 15.56 -20.06
C HIS A 272 -0.07 15.82 -21.56
N HIS A 273 0.28 14.76 -22.29
CA HIS A 273 0.26 14.81 -23.75
C HIS A 273 -1.18 15.00 -24.20
N LYS A 274 -1.54 16.26 -24.50
CA LYS A 274 -2.72 16.57 -25.31
C LYS A 274 -2.60 15.82 -26.63
N ILE A 275 -3.35 14.74 -26.78
CA ILE A 275 -3.65 14.17 -28.10
C ILE A 275 -4.64 15.14 -28.74
N LEU A 276 -4.13 16.02 -29.61
CA LEU A 276 -4.94 16.82 -30.51
C LEU A 276 -5.70 15.87 -31.45
N ARG A 277 -7.03 15.96 -31.46
CA ARG A 277 -7.87 15.62 -32.61
C ARG A 277 -8.48 16.90 -33.12
#